data_AF-A0A0B1TWW8-F1
#
_entry.id   AF-A0A0B1TWW8-F1
#
_cell.length_a   1.000
_cell.length_b   1.000
_cell.length_c   1.000
_cell.angle_alpha   90.00
_cell.angle_beta   90.00
_cell.angle_gamma   90.00
#
_symmetry.space_group_name_H-M   'P 1'
#
loop_
_entity.id
_entity.type
_entity.pdbx_description
1 polymer ?
#
loop_
_entity_poly.entity_id
_entity_poly.type
_entity_poly.pdbx_seq_one_letter_code
_entity_poly.pdbx_strand_id
1 'polypeptide(L)'
;MTRRLAAVLALFVWCLLLSLPAEAAEAGRSLPFNKQNVFMFFKQVAEAREKLPEELPLEELRDRQCMLYASILKQGGYDFEATVLNALQFSEKGGNKLDDPRFMFLAGVFQEHPDVFVRLKVISKATRDAVVRYFGG
;
A
#
# COMPACT_ATOMS: atom_id res chain seq x y z
N MET A 1 52.32 -22.52 1.77
CA MET A 1 51.56 -21.40 2.38
C MET A 1 50.12 -21.23 1.82
N THR A 2 49.58 -22.16 1.02
CA THR A 2 48.32 -21.97 0.28
C THR A 2 47.08 -22.63 0.88
N ARG A 3 47.24 -23.59 1.83
CA ARG A 3 46.10 -24.34 2.40
C ARG A 3 45.36 -23.63 3.55
N ARG A 4 46.03 -22.73 4.29
CA ARG A 4 45.40 -22.01 5.41
C ARG A 4 44.52 -20.83 4.97
N LEU A 5 44.79 -20.25 3.80
CA LEU A 5 44.00 -19.16 3.22
C LEU A 5 42.65 -19.65 2.66
N ALA A 6 42.60 -20.85 2.09
CA ALA A 6 41.36 -21.42 1.56
C ALA A 6 40.31 -21.70 2.64
N ALA A 7 40.74 -22.12 3.84
CA ALA A 7 39.83 -22.39 4.95
C ALA A 7 39.21 -21.10 5.55
N VAL A 8 39.97 -20.00 5.58
CA VAL A 8 39.47 -18.70 6.08
C VAL A 8 38.47 -18.08 5.11
N LEU A 9 38.72 -18.19 3.80
CA LEU A 9 37.78 -17.71 2.77
C LEU A 9 36.46 -18.51 2.76
N ALA A 10 36.52 -19.83 2.96
CA ALA A 10 35.32 -20.66 3.04
C ALA A 10 34.44 -20.34 4.27
N LEU A 11 35.05 -20.03 5.41
CA LEU A 11 34.33 -19.63 6.62
C LEU A 11 33.69 -18.24 6.49
N PHE A 12 34.37 -17.30 5.83
CA PHE A 12 33.84 -15.96 5.60
C PHE A 12 32.61 -15.96 4.68
N VAL A 13 32.62 -16.79 3.63
CA VAL A 13 31.49 -16.96 2.72
C VAL A 13 30.29 -17.63 3.41
N TRP A 14 30.52 -18.57 4.33
CA TRP A 14 29.45 -19.22 5.11
C TRP A 14 28.79 -18.26 6.10
N CYS A 15 29.57 -17.39 6.76
CA CYS A 15 29.01 -16.36 7.65
C CYS A 15 28.24 -15.26 6.90
N LEU A 16 28.64 -14.92 5.67
CA LEU A 16 27.93 -13.96 4.82
C LEU A 16 26.59 -14.52 4.28
N LEU A 17 26.46 -15.83 4.10
CA LEU A 17 25.21 -16.47 3.68
C LEU A 17 24.14 -16.55 4.77
N LEU A 18 24.51 -16.40 6.05
CA LEU A 18 23.56 -16.36 7.18
C LEU A 18 22.98 -14.97 7.45
N SER A 19 23.42 -13.95 6.69
CA SER A 19 22.99 -12.56 6.83
C SER A 19 22.04 -12.13 5.71
N LEU A 20 21.33 -13.06 5.09
CA LEU A 20 20.16 -12.70 4.29
C LEU A 20 19.07 -12.30 5.28
N PRO A 21 18.63 -11.02 5.33
CA PRO A 21 17.35 -10.73 5.92
C PRO A 21 16.34 -11.44 5.03
N ALA A 22 15.87 -12.60 5.48
CA ALA A 22 14.59 -13.11 5.05
C ALA A 22 13.54 -12.16 5.63
N GLU A 23 13.43 -10.96 5.05
CA GLU A 23 12.16 -10.24 4.99
C GLU A 23 11.25 -11.06 4.08
N ALA A 24 10.85 -12.23 4.58
CA ALA A 24 9.49 -12.67 4.38
C ALA A 24 8.64 -11.62 5.12
N ALA A 25 8.46 -10.46 4.48
CA ALA A 25 7.46 -9.50 4.86
C ALA A 25 6.17 -10.32 4.95
N GLU A 26 5.67 -10.51 6.18
CA GLU A 26 4.32 -11.03 6.35
C GLU A 26 3.45 -10.24 5.39
N ALA A 27 2.81 -10.93 4.45
CA ALA A 27 1.95 -10.28 3.48
C ALA A 27 0.97 -9.42 4.30
N GLY A 28 1.07 -8.10 4.14
CA GLY A 28 0.38 -7.16 5.00
C GLY A 28 -1.10 -7.48 5.06
N ARG A 29 -1.71 -7.39 6.25
CA ARG A 29 -3.12 -7.73 6.41
C ARG A 29 -3.97 -6.72 5.63
N SER A 30 -4.77 -7.18 4.67
CA SER A 30 -5.72 -6.31 3.97
C SER A 30 -6.94 -5.99 4.81
N LEU A 31 -7.54 -4.81 4.61
CA LEU A 31 -8.88 -4.50 5.13
C LEU A 31 -9.90 -5.54 4.61
N PRO A 32 -10.71 -6.17 5.48
CA PRO A 32 -11.78 -7.04 5.03
C PRO A 32 -12.90 -6.21 4.37
N PHE A 33 -13.15 -6.44 3.08
CA PHE A 33 -14.11 -5.64 2.31
C PHE A 33 -15.56 -6.01 2.59
N ASN A 34 -16.29 -5.05 3.17
CA ASN A 34 -17.74 -4.95 3.18
C ASN A 34 -18.11 -3.45 3.23
N LYS A 35 -19.38 -3.11 2.95
CA LYS A 35 -19.83 -1.71 2.89
C LYS A 35 -19.57 -0.95 4.20
N GLN A 36 -19.77 -1.60 5.36
CA GLN A 36 -19.56 -1.00 6.67
C GLN A 36 -18.09 -0.63 6.91
N ASN A 37 -17.17 -1.54 6.60
CA ASN A 37 -15.74 -1.32 6.82
C ASN A 37 -15.19 -0.21 5.92
N VAL A 38 -15.61 -0.19 4.65
CA VAL A 38 -15.20 0.87 3.70
C VAL A 38 -15.78 2.22 4.12
N PHE A 39 -17.04 2.25 4.56
CA PHE A 39 -17.65 3.46 5.11
C PHE A 39 -16.89 3.98 6.35
N MET A 40 -16.62 3.11 7.33
CA MET A 40 -15.89 3.50 8.54
C MET A 40 -14.48 3.98 8.24
N PHE A 41 -13.79 3.35 7.28
CA PHE A 41 -12.49 3.80 6.80
C PHE A 41 -12.55 5.24 6.26
N PHE A 42 -13.46 5.53 5.32
CA PHE A 42 -13.56 6.88 4.76
C PHE A 42 -14.06 7.91 5.76
N LYS A 43 -14.90 7.51 6.72
CA LYS A 43 -15.30 8.38 7.84
C LYS A 43 -14.08 8.81 8.64
N GLN A 44 -13.21 7.87 9.02
CA GLN A 44 -11.98 8.18 9.76
C GLN A 44 -11.00 9.04 8.95
N VAL A 45 -10.90 8.81 7.63
CA VAL A 45 -10.11 9.66 6.75
C VAL A 45 -10.66 11.09 6.72
N ALA A 46 -11.98 11.27 6.62
CA ALA A 46 -12.61 12.59 6.64
C ALA A 46 -12.36 13.31 7.97
N GLU A 47 -12.57 12.63 9.11
CA GLU A 47 -12.27 13.17 10.45
C GLU A 47 -10.78 13.54 10.62
N ALA A 48 -9.87 12.80 9.98
CA ALA A 48 -8.44 13.11 10.02
C ALA A 48 -8.07 14.27 9.07
N ARG A 49 -8.77 14.40 7.95
CA ARG A 49 -8.58 15.49 6.98
C ARG A 49 -8.99 16.83 7.58
N GLU A 50 -10.05 16.88 8.38
CA GLU A 50 -10.47 18.08 9.12
C GLU A 50 -9.44 18.57 10.14
N LYS A 51 -8.51 17.70 10.56
CA LYS A 51 -7.42 18.04 11.50
C LYS A 51 -6.16 18.51 10.79
N LEU A 52 -6.14 18.55 9.45
CA LEU A 52 -5.02 19.11 8.72
C LEU A 52 -4.99 20.64 8.89
N PRO A 53 -3.82 21.27 9.00
CA PRO A 53 -3.70 22.72 9.04
C PRO A 53 -4.36 23.36 7.81
N GLU A 54 -5.10 24.46 8.04
CA GLU A 54 -5.85 25.17 6.99
C GLU A 54 -4.92 25.87 5.98
N GLU A 55 -3.75 26.32 6.42
CA GLU A 55 -2.76 27.03 5.61
C GLU A 55 -1.60 26.12 5.25
N LEU A 56 -1.81 25.24 4.28
CA LEU A 56 -0.76 24.43 3.66
C LEU A 56 -0.63 24.76 2.16
N PRO A 57 0.60 24.74 1.61
CA PRO A 57 0.79 24.71 0.17
C PRO A 57 0.01 23.54 -0.46
N LEU A 58 -0.59 23.77 -1.62
CA LEU A 58 -1.49 22.80 -2.25
C LEU A 58 -0.85 21.42 -2.46
N GLU A 59 0.42 21.37 -2.87
CA GLU A 59 1.13 20.10 -3.07
C GLU A 59 1.33 19.34 -1.76
N GLU A 60 1.72 20.05 -0.69
CA GLU A 60 1.88 19.44 0.63
C GLU A 60 0.54 18.95 1.19
N LEU A 61 -0.54 19.72 0.98
CA LEU A 61 -1.88 19.32 1.37
C LEU A 61 -2.30 18.03 0.66
N ARG A 62 -2.05 17.91 -0.65
CA ARG A 62 -2.34 16.70 -1.43
C ARG A 62 -1.54 15.49 -0.94
N ASP A 63 -0.25 15.69 -0.66
CA ASP A 63 0.61 14.62 -0.13
C ASP A 63 0.13 14.13 1.23
N ARG A 64 -0.20 15.06 2.14
CA ARG A 64 -0.75 14.70 3.46
C ARG A 64 -2.08 13.97 3.33
N GLN A 65 -2.98 14.42 2.45
CA GLN A 65 -4.24 13.73 2.19
C GLN A 65 -4.04 12.32 1.65
N CYS A 66 -3.09 12.10 0.74
CA CYS A 66 -2.75 10.76 0.24
C CYS A 66 -2.18 9.87 1.36
N MET A 67 -1.32 10.43 2.22
CA MET A 67 -0.75 9.73 3.37
C MET A 67 -1.79 9.38 4.43
N LEU A 68 -2.89 10.14 4.55
CA LEU A 68 -3.97 9.81 5.50
C LEU A 68 -4.58 8.46 5.20
N TYR A 69 -4.83 8.11 3.93
CA TYR A 69 -5.40 6.81 3.59
C TYR A 69 -4.54 5.64 4.11
N ALA A 70 -3.23 5.72 3.92
CA ALA A 70 -2.29 4.71 4.42
C ALA A 70 -2.21 4.70 5.96
N SER A 71 -2.19 5.88 6.57
CA SER A 71 -2.07 6.05 8.02
C SER A 71 -3.28 5.47 8.76
N ILE A 72 -4.49 5.70 8.24
CA ILE A 72 -5.73 5.21 8.84
C ILE A 72 -5.82 3.68 8.74
N LEU A 73 -5.45 3.09 7.60
CA LEU A 73 -5.37 1.62 7.50
C LEU A 73 -4.35 1.05 8.49
N LYS A 74 -3.17 1.67 8.58
CA LYS A 74 -2.12 1.24 9.52
C LYS A 74 -2.58 1.31 10.98
N GLN A 75 -3.33 2.34 11.37
CA GLN A 75 -3.93 2.44 12.70
C GLN A 75 -4.92 1.30 12.99
N GLY A 76 -5.64 0.83 11.95
CA GLY A 76 -6.51 -0.34 12.02
C GLY A 76 -5.78 -1.69 11.99
N GLY A 77 -4.44 -1.71 11.90
CA GLY A 77 -3.64 -2.92 11.76
C GLY A 77 -3.66 -3.52 10.36
N TYR A 78 -3.96 -2.69 9.34
CA TYR A 78 -3.99 -3.09 7.94
C TYR A 78 -2.85 -2.46 7.16
N ASP A 79 -2.40 -3.16 6.13
CA ASP A 79 -1.44 -2.65 5.16
C ASP A 79 -2.17 -2.02 3.96
N PHE A 80 -1.68 -0.86 3.51
CA PHE A 80 -2.33 -0.12 2.44
C PHE A 80 -2.19 -0.82 1.09
N GLU A 81 -0.97 -1.22 0.72
CA GLU A 81 -0.71 -1.87 -0.57
C GLU A 81 -1.43 -3.22 -0.67
N ALA A 82 -1.40 -4.03 0.39
CA ALA A 82 -2.14 -5.28 0.44
C ALA A 82 -3.65 -5.07 0.33
N THR A 83 -4.19 -3.99 0.91
CA THR A 83 -5.60 -3.64 0.79
C THR A 83 -5.96 -3.24 -0.64
N VAL A 84 -5.13 -2.44 -1.31
CA VAL A 84 -5.29 -2.08 -2.72
C VAL A 84 -5.24 -3.32 -3.60
N LEU A 85 -4.24 -4.18 -3.42
CA LEU A 85 -4.11 -5.43 -4.18
C LEU A 85 -5.31 -6.35 -3.98
N ASN A 86 -5.83 -6.48 -2.74
CA ASN A 86 -7.03 -7.27 -2.47
C ASN A 86 -8.27 -6.68 -3.16
N ALA A 87 -8.40 -5.34 -3.19
CA ALA A 87 -9.50 -4.69 -3.89
C ALA A 87 -9.46 -4.94 -5.40
N LEU A 88 -8.27 -5.05 -5.99
CA LEU A 88 -8.08 -5.30 -7.42
C LEU A 88 -8.41 -6.73 -7.86
N GLN A 89 -8.40 -7.72 -6.94
CA GLN A 89 -8.58 -9.14 -7.27
C GLN A 89 -9.97 -9.51 -7.80
N PHE A 90 -11.00 -8.67 -7.62
CA PHE A 90 -12.40 -9.01 -7.92
C PHE A 90 -13.03 -8.14 -9.02
N SER A 91 -12.23 -7.59 -9.93
CA SER A 91 -12.72 -6.70 -10.99
C SER A 91 -13.52 -7.38 -12.11
N GLU A 92 -13.60 -8.72 -12.11
CA GLU A 92 -14.22 -9.47 -13.20
C GLU A 92 -15.63 -9.94 -12.84
N LYS A 93 -16.59 -9.51 -13.69
CA LYS A 93 -17.95 -10.04 -13.94
C LYS A 93 -19.11 -9.24 -13.33
N GLY A 94 -19.59 -8.26 -14.12
CA GLY A 94 -21.02 -8.14 -14.47
C GLY A 94 -22.00 -7.60 -13.43
N GLY A 95 -21.57 -7.25 -12.21
CA GLY A 95 -22.41 -6.59 -11.22
C GLY A 95 -22.39 -5.07 -11.29
N ASN A 96 -23.39 -4.41 -10.72
CA ASN A 96 -23.40 -2.96 -10.52
C ASN A 96 -22.15 -2.55 -9.71
N LYS A 97 -21.14 -1.97 -10.37
CA LYS A 97 -19.88 -1.55 -9.74
C LYS A 97 -20.10 -0.61 -8.56
N LEU A 98 -21.19 0.16 -8.59
CA LEU A 98 -21.58 1.09 -7.53
C LEU A 98 -22.02 0.39 -6.24
N ASP A 99 -22.23 -0.93 -6.24
CA ASP A 99 -22.55 -1.71 -5.05
C ASP A 99 -21.36 -2.52 -4.50
N ASP A 100 -20.25 -2.58 -5.23
CA ASP A 100 -19.05 -3.32 -4.81
C ASP A 100 -18.20 -2.47 -3.85
N PRO A 101 -18.04 -2.87 -2.57
CA PRO A 101 -17.20 -2.16 -1.61
C PRO A 101 -15.74 -2.02 -2.06
N ARG A 102 -15.21 -2.94 -2.88
CA ARG A 102 -13.85 -2.84 -3.41
C ARG A 102 -13.72 -1.72 -4.43
N PHE A 103 -14.68 -1.62 -5.34
CA PHE A 103 -14.76 -0.50 -6.28
C PHE A 103 -14.92 0.83 -5.53
N MET A 104 -15.81 0.90 -4.53
CA MET A 104 -15.98 2.10 -3.70
C MET A 104 -14.67 2.52 -3.03
N PHE A 105 -13.92 1.55 -2.48
CA PHE A 105 -12.62 1.81 -1.88
C PHE A 105 -11.61 2.35 -2.90
N LEU A 106 -11.44 1.67 -4.04
CA LEU A 106 -10.50 2.11 -5.07
C LEU A 106 -10.86 3.49 -5.61
N ALA A 107 -12.13 3.73 -5.92
CA ALA A 107 -12.60 5.01 -6.45
C ALA A 107 -12.50 6.15 -5.42
N GLY A 108 -12.70 5.84 -4.13
CA GLY A 108 -12.56 6.83 -3.07
C GLY A 108 -11.11 7.17 -2.74
N VAL A 109 -10.19 6.20 -2.79
CA VAL A 109 -8.76 6.41 -2.53
C VAL A 109 -8.06 7.09 -3.69
N PHE A 110 -8.30 6.63 -4.92
CA PHE A 110 -7.62 7.11 -6.13
C PHE A 110 -8.38 8.26 -6.81
N GLN A 111 -8.85 9.22 -6.00
CA GLN A 111 -9.25 10.55 -6.53
C GLN A 111 -8.04 11.34 -7.02
N GLU A 112 -6.88 11.04 -6.45
CA GLU A 112 -5.57 11.51 -6.90
C GLU A 112 -4.88 10.44 -7.75
N HIS A 113 -4.06 10.87 -8.70
CA HIS A 113 -3.38 9.94 -9.61
C HIS A 113 -2.47 8.98 -8.82
N PRO A 114 -2.45 7.66 -9.12
CA PRO A 114 -1.67 6.68 -8.35
C PRO A 114 -0.15 6.95 -8.30
N ASP A 115 0.39 7.77 -9.20
CA ASP A 115 1.79 8.22 -9.14
C ASP A 115 2.15 8.98 -7.86
N VAL A 116 1.20 9.71 -7.28
CA VAL A 116 1.42 10.42 -6.01
C VAL A 116 1.71 9.41 -4.91
N PHE A 117 0.97 8.30 -4.87
CA PHE A 117 1.15 7.22 -3.89
C PHE A 117 2.48 6.47 -4.08
N VAL A 118 2.95 6.32 -5.34
CA VAL A 118 4.29 5.78 -5.63
C VAL A 118 5.39 6.72 -5.15
N ARG A 119 5.26 8.02 -5.43
CA ARG A 119 6.21 9.05 -4.96
C ARG A 119 6.33 9.05 -3.43
N LEU A 120 5.20 8.90 -2.75
CA LEU A 120 5.10 8.81 -1.30
C LEU A 120 5.52 7.44 -0.73
N LYS A 121 5.88 6.47 -1.59
CA LYS A 121 6.29 5.10 -1.22
C LYS A 121 5.22 4.34 -0.42
N VAL A 122 3.96 4.62 -0.72
CA VAL A 122 2.79 3.99 -0.10
C VAL A 122 2.34 2.75 -0.89
N ILE A 123 2.63 2.72 -2.19
CA ILE A 123 2.44 1.55 -3.06
C ILE A 123 3.65 1.40 -3.99
N SER A 124 3.87 0.17 -4.46
CA SER A 124 4.83 -0.11 -5.52
C SER A 124 4.34 0.37 -6.88
N LYS A 125 5.29 0.52 -7.82
CA LYS A 125 4.99 0.81 -9.22
C LYS A 125 4.07 -0.26 -9.85
N ALA A 126 4.26 -1.53 -9.49
CA ALA A 126 3.44 -2.63 -10.01
C ALA A 126 1.97 -2.48 -9.59
N THR A 127 1.73 -2.13 -8.32
CA THR A 127 0.38 -1.86 -7.80
C THR A 127 -0.23 -0.64 -8.50
N ARG A 128 0.53 0.44 -8.69
CA ARG A 128 0.08 1.59 -9.47
C ARG A 128 -0.34 1.23 -10.88
N ASP A 129 0.46 0.44 -11.60
CA ASP A 129 0.14 0.03 -12.98
C ASP A 129 -1.14 -0.82 -13.03
N ALA A 130 -1.38 -1.64 -12.01
CA ALA A 130 -2.62 -2.41 -11.88
C ALA A 130 -3.84 -1.51 -11.61
N VAL A 131 -3.70 -0.47 -10.77
CA VAL A 131 -4.77 0.51 -10.53
C VAL A 131 -5.11 1.31 -11.78
N VAL A 132 -4.10 1.79 -12.53
CA VAL A 132 -4.32 2.50 -13.80
C VAL A 132 -5.07 1.62 -14.80
N ARG A 133 -4.65 0.35 -14.94
CA ARG A 133 -5.34 -0.61 -15.80
C ARG A 133 -6.78 -0.86 -15.36
N TYR A 134 -7.03 -0.95 -14.06
CA TYR A 134 -8.37 -1.18 -13.51
C TYR A 134 -9.37 -0.08 -13.89
N PHE A 135 -8.95 1.18 -13.90
CA PHE A 135 -9.81 2.32 -14.26
C PHE A 135 -9.89 2.62 -15.76
N GLY A 136 -9.28 1.79 -16.61
CA GLY A 136 -9.40 1.91 -18.07
C GLY A 136 -8.34 2.77 -18.72
N GLY A 137 -7.13 2.80 -18.13
CA GLY A 137 -5.86 3.34 -18.63
C GLY A 137 -5.86 4.14 -19.93
#